data_AF-A0A3A4XJF7-F1
#
_entry.id   AF-A0A3A4XJF7-F1
#
_cell.length_a   1.000
_cell.length_b   1.000
_cell.length_c   1.000
_cell.angle_alpha   90.00
_cell.angle_beta   90.00
_cell.angle_gamma   90.00
#
_symmetry.space_group_name_H-M   'P 1'
#
loop_
_entity.id
_entity.type
_entity.pdbx_description
1 polymer ?
#
loop_
_entity_poly.entity_id
_entity_poly.type
_entity_poly.pdbx_seq_one_letter_code
_entity_poly.pdbx_strand_id
1 'polypeptide(L)'
;MGYFLDERCGVHHLVDQEFEHNRQSTLKCLENSRYGGVRSAFENAYSHFDSQPQDTKVAVRSIFEALEILTKLMAKTDKLNKSAVENMLEPLALRQCGTDETARRAVHKMFLGFAEWVDAIHFYRHGQGQSEPVAPSIDFAVYALSSGTGFLRWLLTIDSNELNAGS
;
A
#
# COMPACT_ATOMS: atom_id res chain seq x y z
N MET A 1 -17.78 -5.65 14.85
CA MET A 1 -17.26 -6.15 13.56
C MET A 1 -18.46 -6.35 12.66
N GLY A 2 -18.60 -5.52 11.62
CA GLY A 2 -19.66 -5.65 10.63
C GLY A 2 -19.23 -6.57 9.50
N TYR A 3 -20.18 -7.02 8.70
CA TYR A 3 -19.91 -7.66 7.42
C TYR A 3 -20.97 -7.20 6.43
N PHE A 4 -20.63 -7.15 5.13
CA PHE A 4 -21.62 -7.02 4.07
C PHE A 4 -21.59 -8.24 3.17
N LEU A 5 -22.74 -8.54 2.57
CA LEU A 5 -22.90 -9.59 1.58
C LEU A 5 -22.93 -8.92 0.20
N ASP A 6 -22.06 -9.36 -0.71
CA ASP A 6 -22.15 -8.93 -2.11
C ASP A 6 -23.26 -9.68 -2.87
N GLU A 7 -23.52 -9.28 -4.12
CA GLU A 7 -24.53 -9.91 -4.99
C GLU A 7 -24.22 -11.38 -5.34
N ARG A 8 -23.01 -11.86 -5.01
CA ARG A 8 -22.54 -13.24 -5.21
C ARG A 8 -22.51 -14.02 -3.89
N CYS A 9 -23.12 -13.50 -2.83
CA CYS A 9 -23.11 -14.08 -1.47
C CYS A 9 -21.71 -14.18 -0.86
N GLY A 10 -20.75 -13.37 -1.31
CA GLY A 10 -19.45 -13.19 -0.68
C GLY A 10 -19.57 -12.37 0.60
N VAL A 11 -19.00 -12.87 1.69
CA VAL A 11 -18.93 -12.16 2.98
C VAL A 11 -17.68 -11.29 2.97
N HIS A 12 -17.87 -9.97 3.07
CA HIS A 12 -16.79 -9.01 3.20
C HIS A 12 -16.76 -8.42 4.60
N HIS A 13 -15.56 -8.29 5.18
CA HIS A 13 -15.43 -7.72 6.50
C HIS A 13 -15.56 -6.19 6.45
N LEU A 14 -16.65 -5.68 7.01
CA LEU A 14 -16.77 -4.27 7.38
C LEU A 14 -16.10 -4.08 8.72
N VAL A 15 -14.79 -3.84 8.67
CA VAL A 15 -14.07 -3.31 9.84
C VAL A 15 -14.75 -2.01 10.25
N ASP A 16 -14.89 -1.08 9.29
CA ASP A 16 -15.77 0.09 9.33
C ASP A 16 -16.01 0.65 7.91
N GLN A 17 -16.85 1.69 7.80
CA GLN A 17 -17.21 2.34 6.53
C GLN A 17 -16.02 3.05 5.87
N GLU A 18 -15.10 3.61 6.65
CA GLU A 18 -13.93 4.35 6.13
C GLU A 18 -12.90 3.40 5.52
N PHE A 19 -12.73 2.21 6.09
CA PHE A 19 -11.89 1.16 5.55
C PHE A 19 -12.33 0.76 4.13
N GLU A 20 -13.63 0.53 3.94
CA GLU A 20 -14.18 0.18 2.63
C GLU A 20 -14.17 1.38 1.66
N HIS A 21 -14.45 2.58 2.16
CA HIS A 21 -14.32 3.80 1.35
C HIS A 21 -12.89 3.97 0.81
N ASN A 22 -11.89 3.73 1.64
CA ASN A 22 -10.48 3.79 1.25
C ASN A 22 -10.13 2.76 0.19
N ARG A 23 -10.62 1.52 0.31
CA ARG A 23 -10.48 0.48 -0.70
C ARG A 23 -11.05 0.92 -2.05
N GLN A 24 -12.33 1.31 -2.06
CA GLN A 24 -13.04 1.69 -3.29
C GLN A 24 -12.45 2.92 -3.95
N SER A 25 -12.07 3.94 -3.18
CA SER A 25 -11.42 5.13 -3.72
C SER A 25 -10.06 4.82 -4.34
N THR A 26 -9.32 3.85 -3.80
CA THR A 26 -8.02 3.43 -4.35
C THR A 26 -8.17 2.65 -5.63
N LEU A 27 -9.16 1.75 -5.70
CA LEU A 27 -9.46 0.98 -6.92
C LEU A 27 -9.76 1.89 -8.11
N LYS A 28 -10.49 2.99 -7.90
CA LYS A 28 -10.74 3.99 -8.94
C LYS A 28 -9.45 4.62 -9.48
N CYS A 29 -8.49 4.92 -8.62
CA CYS A 29 -7.19 5.43 -9.04
C CYS A 29 -6.34 4.39 -9.82
N LEU A 30 -6.66 3.10 -9.67
CA LEU A 30 -5.95 1.98 -10.29
C LEU A 30 -6.61 1.50 -11.60
N GLU A 31 -7.62 2.19 -12.12
CA GLU A 31 -8.31 1.82 -13.37
C GLU A 31 -7.44 2.01 -14.63
N ASN A 32 -6.39 2.83 -14.56
CA ASN A 32 -5.45 3.01 -15.67
C ASN A 32 -4.68 1.70 -15.97
N SER A 33 -4.56 1.34 -17.25
CA SER A 33 -3.89 0.11 -17.69
C SER A 33 -2.44 -0.02 -17.24
N ARG A 34 -1.73 1.09 -17.01
CA ARG A 34 -0.38 1.12 -16.43
C ARG A 34 -0.32 0.43 -15.06
N TYR A 35 -1.39 0.53 -14.28
CA TYR A 35 -1.46 0.05 -12.90
C TYR A 35 -2.08 -1.36 -12.78
N GLY A 36 -2.26 -2.11 -13.87
CA GLY A 36 -2.92 -3.42 -13.83
C GLY A 36 -2.28 -4.42 -12.86
N GLY A 37 -0.95 -4.45 -12.77
CA GLY A 37 -0.23 -5.28 -11.79
C GLY A 37 -0.45 -4.81 -10.35
N VAL A 38 -0.44 -3.49 -10.12
CA VAL A 38 -0.71 -2.88 -8.82
C VAL A 38 -2.13 -3.20 -8.36
N ARG A 39 -3.10 -3.05 -9.25
CA ARG A 39 -4.52 -3.37 -9.02
C ARG A 39 -4.71 -4.82 -8.61
N SER A 40 -4.10 -5.74 -9.35
CA SER A 40 -4.22 -7.18 -9.06
C SER A 40 -3.68 -7.52 -7.67
N ALA A 41 -2.50 -7.01 -7.30
CA ALA A 41 -1.93 -7.22 -5.97
C ALA A 41 -2.77 -6.55 -4.86
N PHE A 42 -3.32 -5.37 -5.12
CA PHE A 42 -4.19 -4.65 -4.19
C PHE A 42 -5.52 -5.42 -3.95
N GLU A 43 -6.19 -5.87 -5.01
CA GLU A 43 -7.41 -6.68 -4.91
C GLU A 43 -7.15 -8.00 -4.17
N ASN A 44 -6.00 -8.65 -4.43
CA ASN A 44 -5.58 -9.86 -3.71
C ASN A 44 -5.44 -9.61 -2.21
N ALA A 45 -4.88 -8.47 -1.79
CA ALA A 45 -4.71 -8.14 -0.38
C ALA A 45 -6.04 -8.16 0.37
N TYR A 46 -7.06 -7.51 -0.18
CA TYR A 46 -8.40 -7.48 0.41
C TYR A 46 -9.12 -8.83 0.27
N SER A 47 -8.94 -9.55 -0.83
CA SER A 47 -9.52 -10.88 -1.00
C SER A 47 -9.02 -11.89 0.04
N HIS A 48 -7.74 -11.85 0.41
CA HIS A 48 -7.18 -12.69 1.47
C HIS A 48 -7.59 -12.23 2.88
N PHE A 49 -7.83 -10.93 3.04
CA PHE A 49 -8.35 -10.39 4.30
C PHE A 49 -9.83 -10.76 4.50
N ASP A 50 -10.62 -10.80 3.43
CA ASP A 50 -12.05 -11.16 3.45
C ASP A 50 -12.28 -12.70 3.44
N SER A 51 -11.23 -13.51 3.28
CA SER A 51 -11.38 -14.97 3.17
C SER A 51 -11.83 -15.63 4.48
N GLN A 52 -12.38 -16.85 4.37
CA GLN A 52 -12.81 -17.67 5.50
C GLN A 52 -12.10 -19.04 5.42
N PRO A 53 -11.11 -19.35 6.28
CA PRO A 53 -10.55 -18.50 7.34
C PRO A 53 -9.75 -17.31 6.77
N GLN A 54 -9.62 -16.26 7.57
CA GLN A 54 -8.92 -15.04 7.20
C GLN A 54 -7.40 -15.26 7.12
N ASP A 55 -6.78 -14.85 6.02
CA ASP A 55 -5.33 -14.95 5.83
C ASP A 55 -4.66 -13.57 5.95
N THR A 56 -4.47 -13.12 7.19
CA THR A 56 -3.87 -11.81 7.49
C THR A 56 -2.44 -11.69 6.99
N LYS A 57 -1.71 -12.81 6.92
CA LYS A 57 -0.32 -12.83 6.47
C LYS A 57 -0.23 -12.56 4.98
N VAL A 58 -1.01 -13.28 4.17
CA VAL A 58 -1.02 -13.06 2.72
C VAL A 58 -1.63 -11.69 2.40
N ALA A 59 -2.67 -11.25 3.12
CA ALA A 59 -3.23 -9.90 2.96
C ALA A 59 -2.16 -8.80 3.13
N VAL A 60 -1.40 -8.83 4.24
CA VAL A 60 -0.32 -7.87 4.50
C VAL A 60 0.82 -7.96 3.48
N ARG A 61 1.15 -9.18 3.03
CA ARG A 61 2.15 -9.38 1.98
C ARG A 61 1.70 -8.79 0.64
N SER A 62 0.44 -8.98 0.28
CA SER A 62 -0.11 -8.52 -1.01
C SER A 62 -0.25 -6.99 -1.07
N ILE A 63 -0.60 -6.31 0.03
CA ILE A 63 -0.61 -4.84 0.03
C ILE A 63 0.80 -4.26 -0.12
N PHE A 64 1.80 -4.90 0.49
CA PHE A 64 3.21 -4.56 0.27
C PHE A 64 3.62 -4.78 -1.19
N GLU A 65 3.21 -5.91 -1.78
CA GLU A 65 3.49 -6.21 -3.18
C GLU A 65 2.89 -5.17 -4.13
N ALA A 66 1.68 -4.67 -3.85
CA ALA A 66 1.08 -3.57 -4.61
C ALA A 66 1.96 -2.31 -4.59
N LEU A 67 2.46 -1.92 -3.41
CA LEU A 67 3.40 -0.79 -3.27
C LEU A 67 4.74 -1.06 -3.97
N GLU A 68 5.26 -2.28 -3.91
CA GLU A 68 6.51 -2.65 -4.57
C GLU A 68 6.38 -2.61 -6.09
N ILE A 69 5.27 -3.09 -6.65
CA ILE A 69 4.99 -2.99 -8.09
C ILE A 69 4.90 -1.52 -8.51
N LEU A 70 4.17 -0.68 -7.76
CA LEU A 70 4.07 0.75 -8.08
C LEU A 70 5.45 1.42 -8.02
N THR A 71 6.24 1.10 -7.00
CA THR A 71 7.62 1.63 -6.85
C THR A 71 8.49 1.29 -8.05
N LYS A 72 8.37 0.06 -8.59
CA LYS A 72 9.07 -0.38 -9.81
C LYS A 72 8.62 0.35 -11.08
N LEU A 73 7.37 0.82 -11.11
CA LEU A 73 6.85 1.64 -12.22
C LEU A 73 7.35 3.09 -12.15
N MET A 74 7.52 3.62 -10.94
CA MET A 74 7.95 5.00 -10.68
C MET A 74 9.47 5.19 -10.75
N ALA A 75 10.24 4.16 -10.38
CA ALA A 75 11.69 4.25 -10.24
C ALA A 75 12.39 2.96 -10.69
N LYS A 76 13.64 3.10 -11.16
CA LYS A 76 14.48 1.97 -11.57
C LYS A 76 15.05 1.24 -10.35
N THR A 77 14.23 0.41 -9.71
CA THR A 77 14.61 -0.45 -8.58
C THR A 77 14.02 -1.85 -8.72
N ASP A 78 14.68 -2.85 -8.14
CA ASP A 78 14.22 -4.24 -8.14
C ASP A 78 13.36 -4.59 -6.92
N LYS A 79 13.36 -3.73 -5.88
CA LYS A 79 12.65 -3.98 -4.62
C LYS A 79 12.24 -2.70 -3.91
N LEU A 80 11.20 -2.81 -3.09
CA LEU A 80 10.82 -1.78 -2.13
C LEU A 80 11.54 -2.05 -0.81
N ASN A 81 12.34 -1.08 -0.37
CA ASN A 81 12.98 -1.07 0.94
C ASN A 81 13.16 0.39 1.40
N LYS A 82 13.62 0.58 2.64
CA LYS A 82 13.91 1.92 3.19
C LYS A 82 14.74 2.80 2.25
N SER A 83 15.79 2.26 1.66
CA SER A 83 16.63 3.01 0.72
C SER A 83 15.88 3.45 -0.55
N ALA A 84 15.01 2.60 -1.11
CA ALA A 84 14.18 2.97 -2.26
C ALA A 84 13.17 4.08 -1.91
N VAL A 85 12.60 4.02 -0.70
CA VAL A 85 11.70 5.07 -0.20
C VAL A 85 12.44 6.41 -0.10
N GLU A 86 13.57 6.46 0.59
CA GLU A 86 14.31 7.70 0.88
C GLU A 86 15.04 8.26 -0.35
N ASN A 87 15.65 7.40 -1.18
CA ASN A 87 16.54 7.86 -2.25
C ASN A 87 15.87 7.91 -3.62
N MET A 88 14.69 7.30 -3.79
CA MET A 88 14.01 7.26 -5.09
C MET A 88 12.63 7.87 -5.04
N LEU A 89 11.77 7.47 -4.09
CA LEU A 89 10.38 7.95 -4.03
C LEU A 89 10.26 9.34 -3.40
N GLU A 90 10.95 9.58 -2.28
CA GLU A 90 10.91 10.87 -1.58
C GLU A 90 11.32 12.05 -2.50
N PRO A 91 12.40 11.96 -3.31
CA PRO A 91 12.75 13.03 -4.23
C PRO A 91 11.64 13.37 -5.24
N LEU A 92 10.82 12.41 -5.66
CA LEU A 92 9.66 12.67 -6.54
C LEU A 92 8.63 13.53 -5.81
N ALA A 93 8.30 13.19 -4.57
CA ALA A 93 7.35 13.95 -3.76
C ALA A 93 7.87 15.36 -3.42
N LEU A 94 9.17 15.49 -3.11
CA LEU A 94 9.79 16.78 -2.78
C LEU A 94 9.80 17.75 -3.97
N ARG A 95 9.85 17.25 -5.22
CA ARG A 95 9.71 18.11 -6.41
C ARG A 95 8.33 18.76 -6.49
N GLN A 96 7.30 18.04 -6.08
CA GLN A 96 5.90 18.54 -6.10
C GLN A 96 5.63 19.61 -5.04
N CYS A 97 6.50 19.72 -4.02
CA CYS A 97 6.42 20.77 -3.01
C CYS A 97 6.94 22.14 -3.51
N GLY A 98 7.61 22.21 -4.66
CA GLY A 98 8.24 23.44 -5.15
C GLY A 98 9.22 24.03 -4.13
N THR A 99 9.06 25.32 -3.83
CA THR A 99 9.90 26.09 -2.89
C THR A 99 9.30 26.22 -1.49
N ASP A 100 8.21 25.51 -1.17
CA ASP A 100 7.61 25.56 0.16
C ASP A 100 8.41 24.69 1.15
N GLU A 101 9.28 25.34 1.93
CA GLU A 101 10.11 24.67 2.93
C GLU A 101 9.31 23.97 4.04
N THR A 102 8.10 24.45 4.36
CA THR A 102 7.26 23.80 5.37
C THR A 102 6.69 22.50 4.81
N ALA A 103 6.18 22.54 3.59
CA ALA A 103 5.70 21.35 2.90
C ALA A 103 6.83 20.32 2.72
N ARG A 104 8.01 20.76 2.27
CA ARG A 104 9.18 19.88 2.10
C ARG A 104 9.58 19.18 3.39
N ARG A 105 9.63 19.91 4.51
CA ARG A 105 9.93 19.32 5.83
C ARG A 105 8.87 18.32 6.29
N ALA A 106 7.59 18.62 6.06
CA ALA A 106 6.51 17.71 6.40
C ALA A 106 6.58 16.42 5.55
N VAL A 107 6.74 16.55 4.23
CA VAL A 107 6.87 15.42 3.30
C VAL A 107 8.06 14.54 3.68
N HIS A 108 9.23 15.13 3.96
CA HIS A 108 10.39 14.38 4.43
C HIS A 108 10.07 13.51 5.65
N LYS A 109 9.41 14.08 6.69
CA LYS A 109 9.02 13.30 7.88
C LYS A 109 7.99 12.21 7.59
N MET A 110 7.05 12.46 6.68
CA MET A 110 6.10 11.45 6.24
C MET A 110 6.79 10.29 5.51
N PHE A 111 7.80 10.58 4.68
CA PHE A 111 8.60 9.56 3.99
C PHE A 111 9.50 8.77 4.95
N LEU A 112 10.04 9.39 6.00
CA LEU A 112 10.70 8.65 7.08
C LEU A 112 9.73 7.64 7.73
N GLY A 113 8.51 8.07 8.05
CA GLY A 113 7.48 7.18 8.58
C GLY A 113 7.10 6.06 7.60
N PHE A 114 7.03 6.35 6.30
CA PHE A 114 6.80 5.33 5.28
C PHE A 114 7.95 4.33 5.21
N ALA A 115 9.20 4.78 5.33
CA ALA A 115 10.36 3.90 5.30
C ALA A 115 10.37 2.94 6.50
N GLU A 116 10.03 3.44 7.69
CA GLU A 116 9.84 2.61 8.89
C GLU A 116 8.65 1.63 8.74
N TRP A 117 7.57 2.05 8.09
CA TRP A 117 6.45 1.16 7.76
C TRP A 117 6.92 0.01 6.85
N VAL A 118 7.69 0.30 5.80
CA VAL A 118 8.24 -0.71 4.87
C VAL A 118 9.10 -1.73 5.63
N ASP A 119 9.98 -1.27 6.52
CA ASP A 119 10.80 -2.17 7.34
C ASP A 119 9.97 -2.97 8.36
N ALA A 120 8.92 -2.38 8.93
CA ALA A 120 8.02 -3.09 9.83
C ALA A 120 7.27 -4.24 9.13
N ILE A 121 6.79 -4.03 7.90
CA ILE A 121 6.10 -5.08 7.14
C ILE A 121 7.05 -6.21 6.72
N HIS A 122 8.35 -5.93 6.56
CA HIS A 122 9.35 -6.96 6.26
C HIS A 122 9.42 -8.08 7.34
N PHE A 123 9.07 -7.81 8.60
CA PHE A 123 8.99 -8.83 9.66
C PHE A 123 7.93 -9.91 9.39
N TYR A 124 6.90 -9.60 8.60
CA TYR A 124 5.84 -10.55 8.21
C TYR A 124 6.05 -11.12 6.80
N ARG A 125 6.93 -10.50 5.99
CA ARG A 125 7.28 -10.94 4.63
C ARG A 125 8.42 -11.95 4.60
N HIS A 126 9.46 -11.76 5.42
CA HIS A 126 10.62 -12.66 5.45
C HIS A 126 10.33 -13.91 6.30
N GLY A 127 10.93 -15.05 5.93
CA GLY A 127 10.79 -16.28 6.70
C GLY A 127 11.25 -16.06 8.14
N GLN A 128 10.36 -16.24 9.10
CA GLN A 128 10.60 -15.90 10.51
C GLN A 128 11.53 -16.89 11.24
N GLY A 129 12.24 -17.75 10.51
CA GLY A 129 13.13 -18.77 11.09
C GLY A 129 12.42 -19.80 11.99
N GLN A 130 11.08 -19.83 11.98
CA GLN A 130 10.24 -20.70 12.81
C GLN A 130 9.47 -21.70 11.94
N SER A 131 9.14 -22.86 12.51
CA SER A 131 8.40 -23.93 11.83
C SER A 131 6.99 -23.49 11.42
N GLU A 132 6.36 -22.62 12.22
CA GLU A 132 5.08 -22.00 11.91
C GLU A 132 5.26 -20.49 11.84
N PRO A 133 5.06 -19.87 10.66
CA PRO A 133 5.10 -18.42 10.56
C PRO A 133 3.98 -17.76 11.38
N VAL A 134 4.35 -16.79 12.21
CA VAL A 134 3.45 -15.91 12.95
C VAL A 134 2.75 -14.96 11.98
N ALA A 135 1.44 -15.15 11.84
CA ALA A 135 0.58 -14.23 11.14
C ALA A 135 0.34 -12.97 12.00
N PRO A 136 0.21 -11.78 11.39
CA PRO A 136 -0.17 -10.58 12.12
C PRO A 136 -1.57 -10.74 12.73
N SER A 137 -1.81 -10.09 13.87
CA SER A 137 -3.16 -9.97 14.43
C SER A 137 -4.09 -9.28 13.43
N ILE A 138 -5.40 -9.52 13.55
CA ILE A 138 -6.41 -8.87 12.70
C ILE A 138 -6.28 -7.34 12.79
N ASP A 139 -6.17 -6.79 14.01
CA ASP A 139 -6.04 -5.34 14.21
C ASP A 139 -4.79 -4.76 13.53
N PHE A 140 -3.66 -5.48 13.60
CA PHE A 140 -2.45 -5.06 12.89
C PHE A 140 -2.63 -5.16 11.37
N ALA A 141 -3.27 -6.21 10.87
CA ALA A 141 -3.54 -6.35 9.46
C ALA A 141 -4.46 -5.24 8.93
N VAL A 142 -5.51 -4.86 9.68
CA VAL A 142 -6.35 -3.69 9.39
C VAL A 142 -5.51 -2.42 9.29
N TYR A 143 -4.65 -2.17 10.29
CA TYR A 143 -3.77 -1.01 10.29
C TYR A 143 -2.83 -1.03 9.07
N ALA A 144 -2.20 -2.16 8.79
CA ALA A 144 -1.26 -2.32 7.69
C ALA A 144 -1.94 -2.12 6.32
N LEU A 145 -3.13 -2.70 6.10
CA LEU A 145 -3.91 -2.48 4.88
C LEU A 145 -4.32 -1.01 4.76
N SER A 146 -4.78 -0.38 5.84
CA SER A 146 -5.23 1.02 5.83
C SER A 146 -4.09 1.98 5.50
N SER A 147 -2.97 1.86 6.22
CA SER A 147 -1.78 2.70 6.04
C SER A 147 -1.10 2.44 4.69
N GLY A 148 -0.97 1.18 4.28
CA GLY A 148 -0.44 0.80 2.97
C GLY A 148 -1.29 1.36 1.82
N THR A 149 -2.61 1.33 1.96
CA THR A 149 -3.55 1.96 1.01
C THR A 149 -3.38 3.47 0.95
N GLY A 150 -3.18 4.14 2.10
CA GLY A 150 -2.88 5.56 2.17
C GLY A 150 -1.60 5.94 1.41
N PHE A 151 -0.51 5.19 1.65
CA PHE A 151 0.74 5.39 0.90
C PHE A 151 0.56 5.12 -0.59
N LEU A 152 -0.18 4.06 -0.96
CA LEU A 152 -0.41 3.70 -2.35
C LEU A 152 -1.12 4.84 -3.10
N ARG A 153 -2.18 5.39 -2.52
CA ARG A 153 -2.90 6.53 -3.09
C ARG A 153 -2.00 7.76 -3.25
N TRP A 154 -1.18 8.05 -2.24
CA TRP A 154 -0.27 9.19 -2.32
C TRP A 154 0.75 9.02 -3.44
N LEU A 155 1.35 7.83 -3.57
CA LEU A 155 2.30 7.51 -4.63
C LEU A 155 1.65 7.53 -6.03
N LEU A 156 0.40 7.08 -6.17
CA LEU A 156 -0.35 7.17 -7.44
C LEU A 156 -0.55 8.62 -7.89
N THR A 157 -0.85 9.52 -6.95
CA THR A 157 -0.93 10.96 -7.23
C THR A 157 0.44 11.49 -7.67
N ILE A 158 1.51 11.07 -6.99
CA ILE A 158 2.88 11.46 -7.34
C ILE A 158 3.24 10.98 -8.75
N ASP A 159 3.04 9.70 -9.09
CA ASP A 159 3.34 9.14 -10.42
C ASP A 159 2.53 9.85 -11.50
N SER A 160 1.24 10.08 -11.26
CA SER A 160 0.36 10.77 -12.22
C SER A 160 0.85 12.20 -12.51
N ASN A 161 1.31 12.93 -11.49
CA ASN A 161 1.88 14.26 -11.66
C ASN A 161 3.22 14.23 -12.42
N GLU A 162 4.10 13.26 -12.15
CA GLU A 162 5.37 13.10 -12.86
C GLU A 162 5.14 12.77 -14.35
N LEU A 163 4.17 11.91 -14.66
CA LEU A 163 3.80 11.58 -16.04
C LEU A 163 3.27 12.81 -16.80
N ASN A 164 2.45 13.64 -16.14
CA ASN A 164 1.92 14.87 -16.74
C ASN A 164 2.98 15.98 -16.88
N ALA A 165 4.00 16.01 -16.02
CA ALA A 165 5.10 16.96 -16.12
C ALA A 165 6.13 16.59 -17.22
N GLY A 166 6.17 15.32 -17.63
CA GLY A 166 7.07 14.81 -18.67
C GLY A 166 6.49 14.74 -20.09
N SER A 167 5.17 15.00 -20.25
CA SER A 167 4.44 15.11 -21.53
C SER A 167 4.41 16.55 -22.03
#